data_AF-A0A085FI31-F1
#
_entry.id   AF-A0A085FI31-F1
#
_cell.length_a   1.000
_cell.length_b   1.000
_cell.length_c   1.000
_cell.angle_alpha   90.00
_cell.angle_beta   90.00
_cell.angle_gamma   90.00
#
_symmetry.space_group_name_H-M   'P 1'
#
loop_
_entity.id
_entity.type
_entity.pdbx_description
1 polymer ?
#
loop_
_entity_poly.entity_id
_entity_poly.type
_entity_poly.pdbx_seq_one_letter_code
_entity_poly.pdbx_strand_id
1 'polypeptide(L)'
;MAQDEPQPPPEVPGPPIEKRPEAPVRVPDRRATQGQTMRGHAKYQRDGDTPLALAGRVIGSRWRALRERFNRDFMNRTLHIGVSARIFHPEPGARGLLSKNLQYLEESIAQWVMSRDVLVFMIPTVNTNGLLHPSNITLRHYARHLDGLVLQGGADVAPQTYSEVPTRPEWSGDRARDVYELELLHEFVDAGKPVLGVCRGCQLINVAFGGTLYQDVVTNVPEALAHVQDIYDAHRHAIRFPAGSSLGKMFHGVERPIVNSIHHQAVKELGRDIRVEAYSEPDGIVEAIRYERADFVMGLQWHPEFHRAGGVELLDCTPVLDEFLRAARETRL
;
A
#
# COMPACT_ATOMS: atom_id res chain seq x y z
N MET A 1 26.65 54.41 -10.26
CA MET A 1 26.82 54.13 -8.81
C MET A 1 27.01 52.64 -8.67
N ALA A 2 28.03 52.24 -7.93
CA ALA A 2 28.55 50.89 -7.83
C ALA A 2 27.57 49.91 -7.15
N GLN A 3 27.76 48.64 -7.48
CA GLN A 3 27.02 47.45 -7.06
C GLN A 3 27.18 47.16 -5.57
N ASP A 4 26.18 46.54 -4.95
CA ASP A 4 26.30 45.90 -3.64
C ASP A 4 25.66 44.50 -3.71
N GLU A 5 26.51 43.48 -3.80
CA GLU A 5 26.14 42.06 -3.65
C GLU A 5 26.13 41.72 -2.15
N PRO A 6 25.17 40.93 -1.66
CA PRO A 6 25.11 40.55 -0.24
C PRO A 6 26.15 39.47 0.08
N GLN A 7 26.96 39.73 1.11
CA GLN A 7 27.96 38.82 1.67
C GLN A 7 27.33 37.55 2.29
N PRO A 8 27.91 36.35 2.11
CA PRO A 8 27.47 35.15 2.80
C PRO A 8 27.87 35.16 4.30
N PRO A 9 27.10 34.47 5.17
CA PRO A 9 27.37 34.43 6.60
C PRO A 9 28.62 33.59 6.95
N PRO A 10 29.28 33.86 8.10
CA PRO A 10 30.51 33.19 8.49
C PRO A 10 30.28 31.73 8.90
N GLU A 11 31.20 30.85 8.50
CA GLU A 11 31.23 29.44 8.88
C GLU A 11 31.51 29.26 10.38
N VAL A 12 30.64 28.51 11.06
CA VAL A 12 30.82 28.09 12.45
C VAL A 12 31.52 26.73 12.47
N PRO A 13 32.69 26.57 13.12
CA PRO A 13 33.36 25.27 13.18
C PRO A 13 32.59 24.31 14.10
N GLY A 14 32.28 23.11 13.58
CA GLY A 14 31.64 22.05 14.35
C GLY A 14 32.55 21.47 15.45
N PRO A 15 31.98 20.84 16.49
CA PRO A 15 32.75 20.32 17.63
C PRO A 15 33.65 19.13 17.23
N PRO A 16 34.76 18.90 17.94
CA PRO A 16 35.72 17.86 17.61
C PRO A 16 35.14 16.45 17.85
N ILE A 17 35.46 15.53 16.93
CA ILE A 17 35.07 14.12 16.98
C ILE A 17 35.93 13.40 18.03
N GLU A 18 35.35 13.05 19.18
CA GLU A 18 35.97 12.15 20.15
C GLU A 18 36.00 10.71 19.61
N LYS A 19 37.20 10.14 19.47
CA LYS A 19 37.41 8.72 19.15
C LYS A 19 36.99 7.86 20.34
N ARG A 20 35.93 7.07 20.20
CA ARG A 20 35.59 5.99 21.14
C ARG A 20 36.69 4.91 21.14
N PRO A 21 37.10 4.36 22.30
CA PRO A 21 38.04 3.25 22.35
C PRO A 21 37.37 1.94 21.92
N GLU A 22 38.08 1.18 21.07
CA GLU A 22 37.67 -0.14 20.60
C GLU A 22 37.64 -1.16 21.76
N ALA A 23 36.54 -1.93 21.86
CA ALA A 23 36.43 -3.03 22.82
C ALA A 23 37.23 -4.25 22.32
N PRO A 24 37.94 -4.99 23.19
CA PRO A 24 38.77 -6.11 22.76
C PRO A 24 37.93 -7.30 22.28
N VAL A 25 38.30 -7.80 21.10
CA VAL A 25 37.75 -9.01 20.47
C VAL A 25 38.06 -10.24 21.34
N ARG A 26 37.03 -10.93 21.85
CA ARG A 26 37.17 -12.23 22.52
C ARG A 26 37.47 -13.32 21.49
N VAL A 27 38.69 -13.84 21.51
CA VAL A 27 39.08 -15.07 20.79
C VAL A 27 38.65 -16.28 21.63
N PRO A 28 37.92 -17.28 21.08
CA PRO A 28 37.61 -18.49 21.82
C PRO A 28 38.84 -19.39 21.94
N ASP A 29 39.17 -19.76 23.17
CA ASP A 29 40.32 -20.59 23.52
C ASP A 29 40.13 -22.04 23.00
N ARG A 30 41.02 -22.47 22.11
CA ARG A 30 41.09 -23.86 21.62
C ARG A 30 42.12 -24.61 22.47
N ARG A 31 41.66 -25.24 23.56
CA ARG A 31 42.19 -26.52 24.10
C ARG A 31 41.51 -26.89 25.42
N ALA A 32 40.69 -27.93 25.39
CA ALA A 32 40.72 -29.05 26.34
C ALA A 32 39.47 -29.91 26.16
N THR A 33 39.66 -31.12 25.61
CA THR A 33 38.96 -32.35 26.02
C THR A 33 39.50 -33.52 25.18
N GLN A 34 40.58 -34.12 25.67
CA GLN A 34 40.86 -35.52 25.38
C GLN A 34 40.04 -36.39 26.32
N GLY A 35 39.47 -37.47 25.77
CA GLY A 35 39.08 -38.66 26.53
C GLY A 35 37.59 -38.84 26.76
N GLN A 36 36.91 -39.53 25.84
CA GLN A 36 36.11 -40.73 26.16
C GLN A 36 35.56 -41.36 24.87
N THR A 37 36.09 -42.53 24.55
CA THR A 37 35.53 -43.46 23.58
C THR A 37 34.21 -44.03 24.12
N MET A 38 33.09 -43.57 23.57
CA MET A 38 31.80 -44.27 23.65
C MET A 38 31.21 -44.29 22.24
N ARG A 39 30.96 -45.50 21.71
CA ARG A 39 30.19 -45.72 20.48
C ARG A 39 28.78 -45.15 20.67
N GLY A 40 28.56 -43.92 20.26
CA GLY A 40 27.23 -43.32 20.20
C GLY A 40 26.55 -43.66 18.87
N HIS A 41 25.49 -44.45 18.91
CA HIS A 41 24.59 -44.60 17.77
C HIS A 41 24.09 -43.23 17.32
N ALA A 42 24.13 -42.97 16.02
CA ALA A 42 23.57 -41.75 15.45
C ALA A 42 22.08 -41.67 15.79
N LYS A 43 21.62 -40.49 16.23
CA LYS A 43 20.27 -40.15 16.76
C LYS A 43 19.05 -40.52 15.88
N TYR A 44 19.25 -41.23 14.78
CA TYR A 44 18.24 -41.66 13.80
C TYR A 44 18.04 -43.18 13.71
N GLN A 45 18.86 -43.98 14.41
CA GLN A 45 18.70 -45.43 14.47
C GLN A 45 17.80 -45.79 15.65
N ARG A 46 16.69 -46.48 15.37
CA ARG A 46 15.90 -47.20 16.38
C ARG A 46 16.25 -48.68 16.29
N ASP A 47 16.24 -49.37 17.43
CA ASP A 47 16.50 -50.82 17.46
C ASP A 47 15.48 -51.56 16.57
N GLY A 48 15.97 -52.33 15.59
CA GLY A 48 15.16 -53.10 14.64
C GLY A 48 14.95 -52.49 13.24
N ASP A 49 15.60 -51.36 12.91
CA ASP A 49 15.44 -50.73 11.59
C ASP A 49 16.08 -51.53 10.43
N THR A 50 15.30 -51.84 9.40
CA THR A 50 15.82 -52.40 8.14
C THR A 50 16.51 -51.30 7.30
N PRO A 51 17.55 -51.63 6.51
CA PRO A 51 18.26 -50.66 5.66
C PRO A 51 17.34 -49.86 4.72
N LEU A 52 16.28 -50.50 4.23
CA LEU A 52 15.25 -49.90 3.38
C LEU A 52 14.40 -48.85 4.12
N ALA A 53 14.02 -49.12 5.37
CA ALA A 53 13.27 -48.17 6.20
C ALA A 53 14.09 -46.92 6.54
N LEU A 54 15.39 -47.11 6.81
CA LEU A 54 16.33 -46.01 7.03
C LEU A 54 16.50 -45.14 5.77
N ALA A 55 16.69 -45.77 4.61
CA ALA A 55 16.79 -45.09 3.32
C ALA A 55 15.52 -44.28 2.99
N GLY A 56 14.34 -44.86 3.19
CA GLY A 56 13.05 -44.18 2.98
C GLY A 56 12.87 -42.94 3.86
N ARG A 57 13.28 -43.00 5.14
CA ARG A 57 13.19 -41.83 6.05
C ARG A 57 14.20 -40.73 5.70
N VAL A 58 15.40 -41.09 5.26
CA VAL A 58 16.40 -40.12 4.81
C VAL A 58 15.97 -39.44 3.50
N ILE A 59 15.39 -40.20 2.57
CA ILE A 59 14.82 -39.65 1.34
C ILE A 59 13.63 -38.73 1.66
N GLY A 60 12.72 -39.16 2.55
CA GLY A 60 11.57 -38.37 2.98
C GLY A 60 11.94 -37.11 3.77
N SER A 61 12.98 -37.14 4.61
CA SER A 61 13.49 -35.95 5.30
C SER A 61 14.17 -34.97 4.33
N ARG A 62 14.93 -35.47 3.36
CA ARG A 62 15.52 -34.66 2.29
C ARG A 62 14.45 -34.00 1.42
N TRP A 63 13.40 -34.75 1.04
CA TRP A 63 12.27 -34.20 0.29
C TRP A 63 11.51 -33.14 1.08
N ARG A 64 11.26 -33.36 2.39
CA ARG A 64 10.66 -32.32 3.26
C ARG A 64 11.55 -31.09 3.37
N ALA A 65 12.85 -31.26 3.59
CA ALA A 65 13.79 -30.13 3.67
C ALA A 65 13.89 -29.37 2.34
N LEU A 66 13.88 -30.06 1.20
CA LEU A 66 13.84 -29.46 -0.13
C LEU A 66 12.52 -28.71 -0.37
N ARG A 67 11.39 -29.32 -0.01
CA ARG A 67 10.07 -28.69 -0.11
C ARG A 67 9.95 -27.47 0.80
N GLU A 68 10.41 -27.55 2.04
CA GLU A 68 10.46 -26.41 2.95
C GLU A 68 11.38 -25.31 2.44
N ARG A 69 12.55 -25.65 1.89
CA ARG A 69 13.46 -24.68 1.29
C ARG A 69 12.84 -24.02 0.06
N PHE A 70 12.19 -24.79 -0.82
CA PHE A 70 11.49 -24.26 -1.98
C PHE A 70 10.31 -23.35 -1.58
N ASN A 71 9.51 -23.76 -0.59
CA ASN A 71 8.45 -22.90 -0.02
C ASN A 71 9.04 -21.64 0.59
N ARG A 72 10.17 -21.72 1.29
CA ARG A 72 10.84 -20.56 1.88
C ARG A 72 11.38 -19.63 0.81
N ASP A 73 12.01 -20.15 -0.23
CA ASP A 73 12.54 -19.36 -1.35
C ASP A 73 11.40 -18.72 -2.18
N PHE A 74 10.28 -19.41 -2.35
CA PHE A 74 9.06 -18.87 -2.96
C PHE A 74 8.43 -17.76 -2.10
N MET A 75 8.30 -17.98 -0.78
CA MET A 75 7.79 -16.98 0.17
C MET A 75 8.74 -15.80 0.38
N ASN A 76 10.04 -15.98 0.14
CA ASN A 76 11.09 -14.96 0.30
C ASN A 76 11.36 -14.16 -0.98
N ARG A 77 10.70 -14.45 -2.10
CA ARG A 77 10.83 -13.59 -3.29
C ARG A 77 10.15 -12.25 -3.02
N THR A 78 10.93 -11.19 -3.13
CA THR A 78 10.46 -9.81 -2.98
C THR A 78 9.29 -9.54 -3.93
N LEU A 79 8.17 -9.05 -3.40
CA LEU A 79 7.00 -8.69 -4.18
C LEU A 79 7.26 -7.40 -4.96
N HIS A 80 6.69 -7.29 -6.15
CA HIS A 80 6.70 -6.09 -6.97
C HIS A 80 5.33 -5.43 -6.90
N ILE A 81 5.19 -4.37 -6.13
CA ILE A 81 3.91 -3.67 -5.97
C ILE A 81 3.90 -2.41 -6.84
N GLY A 82 2.87 -2.30 -7.67
CA GLY A 82 2.61 -1.10 -8.45
C GLY A 82 1.90 -0.04 -7.62
N VAL A 83 2.31 1.21 -7.75
CA VAL A 83 1.55 2.37 -7.22
C VAL A 83 1.22 3.29 -8.39
N SER A 84 -0.06 3.62 -8.57
CA SER A 84 -0.49 4.51 -9.66
C SER A 84 0.13 5.89 -9.51
N ALA A 85 0.63 6.52 -10.58
CA ALA A 85 1.12 7.88 -10.52
C ALA A 85 0.01 8.92 -10.31
N ARG A 86 0.32 9.98 -9.55
CA ARG A 86 -0.44 11.23 -9.58
C ARG A 86 -0.04 12.05 -10.78
N ILE A 87 -0.96 12.89 -11.27
CA ILE A 87 -0.72 13.82 -12.37
C ILE A 87 -0.78 15.24 -11.80
N PHE A 88 0.27 16.01 -12.06
CA PHE A 88 0.26 17.45 -11.90
C PHE A 88 0.05 18.07 -13.28
N HIS A 89 -1.04 18.81 -13.43
CA HIS A 89 -1.36 19.55 -14.65
C HIS A 89 -0.72 20.93 -14.61
N PRO A 90 -0.21 21.44 -15.75
CA PRO A 90 0.52 22.70 -15.78
C PRO A 90 -0.37 23.90 -15.42
N GLU A 91 0.20 24.81 -14.65
CA GLU A 91 -0.49 26.05 -14.25
C GLU A 91 -0.40 27.11 -15.37
N PRO A 92 -1.51 27.80 -15.69
CA PRO A 92 -1.51 28.87 -16.68
C PRO A 92 -0.48 29.96 -16.36
N GLY A 93 0.45 30.21 -17.29
CA GLY A 93 1.48 31.25 -17.14
C GLY A 93 2.70 30.83 -16.30
N ALA A 94 2.72 29.61 -15.76
CA ALA A 94 3.87 29.11 -15.04
C ALA A 94 5.06 28.83 -15.96
N ARG A 95 6.27 28.82 -15.40
CA ARG A 95 7.53 28.47 -16.09
C ARG A 95 8.19 27.27 -15.42
N GLY A 96 9.06 26.58 -16.15
CA GLY A 96 9.87 25.50 -15.59
C GLY A 96 9.10 24.20 -15.43
N LEU A 97 9.14 23.60 -14.23
CA LEU A 97 8.46 22.32 -13.95
C LEU A 97 6.95 22.46 -13.89
N LEU A 98 6.47 23.58 -13.33
CA LEU A 98 5.04 23.88 -13.19
C LEU A 98 4.34 24.15 -14.53
N SER A 99 5.09 24.28 -15.63
CA SER A 99 4.55 24.44 -16.97
C SER A 99 4.46 23.12 -17.75
N LYS A 100 4.69 21.98 -17.10
CA LYS A 100 4.70 20.64 -17.71
C LYS A 100 3.70 19.73 -17.02
N ASN A 101 3.24 18.71 -17.74
CA ASN A 101 2.58 17.57 -17.12
C ASN A 101 3.63 16.75 -16.36
N LEU A 102 3.53 16.71 -15.04
CA LEU A 102 4.40 15.91 -14.20
C LEU A 102 3.65 14.69 -13.68
N GLN A 103 4.38 13.59 -13.56
CA GLN A 103 3.87 12.39 -12.91
C GLN A 103 4.72 12.13 -11.69
N TYR A 104 4.08 11.90 -10.55
CA TYR A 104 4.78 11.79 -9.27
C TYR A 104 4.15 10.72 -8.37
N LEU A 105 4.96 10.25 -7.43
CA LEU A 105 4.61 9.30 -6.40
C LEU A 105 4.81 9.99 -5.05
N GLU A 106 3.81 9.93 -4.17
CA GLU A 106 3.97 10.48 -2.83
C GLU A 106 4.92 9.60 -2.00
N GLU A 107 5.82 10.23 -1.26
CA GLU A 107 6.81 9.50 -0.45
C GLU A 107 6.15 8.66 0.64
N SER A 108 5.15 9.19 1.33
CA SER A 108 4.43 8.56 2.44
C SER A 108 3.86 7.18 2.04
N ILE A 109 3.07 7.12 0.97
CA ILE A 109 2.45 5.89 0.50
C ILE A 109 3.49 4.88 0.01
N ALA A 110 4.55 5.36 -0.66
CA ALA A 110 5.64 4.50 -1.11
C ALA A 110 6.36 3.86 0.08
N GLN A 111 6.74 4.66 1.09
CA GLN A 111 7.40 4.19 2.31
C GLN A 111 6.52 3.25 3.12
N TRP A 112 5.22 3.56 3.23
CA TRP A 112 4.26 2.71 3.91
C TRP A 112 4.18 1.33 3.27
N VAL A 113 4.06 1.25 1.94
CA VAL A 113 4.04 -0.04 1.23
C VAL A 113 5.39 -0.77 1.36
N MET A 114 6.50 -0.04 1.21
CA MET A 114 7.87 -0.61 1.33
C MET A 114 8.20 -1.11 2.74
N SER A 115 7.45 -0.71 3.78
CA SER A 115 7.68 -1.14 5.17
C SER A 115 7.63 -2.66 5.39
N ARG A 116 7.13 -3.43 4.40
CA ARG A 116 7.03 -4.89 4.42
C ARG A 116 7.95 -5.59 3.41
N ASP A 117 9.12 -5.02 3.17
CA ASP A 117 10.19 -5.60 2.35
C ASP A 117 9.73 -5.94 0.92
N VAL A 118 9.02 -5.01 0.29
CA VAL A 118 8.56 -5.12 -1.11
C VAL A 118 9.23 -4.06 -1.99
N LEU A 119 9.33 -4.33 -3.29
CA LEU A 119 9.75 -3.34 -4.27
C LEU A 119 8.53 -2.59 -4.80
N VAL A 120 8.55 -1.27 -4.63
CA VAL A 120 7.51 -0.38 -5.16
C VAL A 120 7.92 0.15 -6.53
N PHE A 121 6.99 0.09 -7.48
CA PHE A 121 7.13 0.63 -8.83
C PHE A 121 6.04 1.68 -9.07
N MET A 122 6.44 2.91 -9.38
CA MET A 122 5.48 3.89 -9.91
C MET A 122 5.02 3.43 -11.29
N ILE A 123 3.72 3.33 -11.49
CA ILE A 123 3.11 3.08 -12.80
C ILE A 123 2.76 4.44 -13.40
N PRO A 124 3.43 4.87 -14.48
CA PRO A 124 3.07 6.10 -15.16
C PRO A 124 1.82 5.89 -16.03
N THR A 125 1.11 6.97 -16.30
CA THR A 125 0.16 7.06 -17.41
C THR A 125 0.87 6.65 -18.71
N VAL A 126 0.24 5.74 -19.43
CA VAL A 126 0.71 5.28 -20.73
C VAL A 126 -0.04 6.07 -21.79
N ASN A 127 0.62 7.05 -22.40
CA ASN A 127 0.03 7.78 -23.51
C ASN A 127 0.30 7.04 -24.83
N THR A 128 -0.68 6.28 -25.31
CA THR A 128 -0.59 5.59 -26.62
C THR A 128 -0.79 6.54 -27.80
N ASN A 129 -1.28 7.76 -27.57
CA ASN A 129 -1.60 8.76 -28.60
C ASN A 129 -0.62 9.97 -28.60
N GLY A 130 0.49 9.88 -27.88
CA GLY A 130 1.49 10.94 -27.80
C GLY A 130 2.28 11.10 -29.10
N LEU A 131 2.78 12.33 -29.35
CA LEU A 131 3.63 12.68 -30.50
C LEU A 131 5.01 12.00 -30.49
N LEU A 132 5.37 11.34 -29.38
CA LEU A 132 6.66 10.71 -29.16
C LEU A 132 6.45 9.19 -29.15
N HIS A 133 7.11 8.51 -30.09
CA HIS A 133 7.20 7.05 -30.29
C HIS A 133 6.15 6.20 -29.54
N PRO A 134 5.09 5.73 -30.22
CA PRO A 134 4.09 4.88 -29.57
C PRO A 134 4.76 3.64 -29.01
N SER A 135 4.62 3.45 -27.69
CA SER A 135 5.06 2.24 -27.00
C SER A 135 4.00 1.15 -27.17
N ASN A 136 4.42 -0.08 -27.41
CA ASN A 136 3.53 -1.26 -27.37
C ASN A 136 3.23 -1.72 -25.94
N ILE A 137 3.84 -1.07 -24.94
CA ILE A 137 3.52 -1.32 -23.52
C ILE A 137 2.14 -0.75 -23.24
N THR A 138 1.34 -1.53 -22.52
CA THR A 138 -0.04 -1.20 -22.13
C THR A 138 -0.19 -1.47 -20.63
N LEU A 139 -1.28 -1.01 -20.01
CA LEU A 139 -1.52 -1.24 -18.59
C LEU A 139 -1.62 -2.74 -18.24
N ARG A 140 -2.10 -3.56 -19.18
CA ARG A 140 -2.03 -5.04 -19.10
C ARG A 140 -0.63 -5.57 -18.85
N HIS A 141 0.40 -4.97 -19.44
CA HIS A 141 1.77 -5.43 -19.22
C HIS A 141 2.23 -5.18 -17.78
N TYR A 142 1.83 -4.06 -17.18
CA TYR A 142 2.07 -3.81 -15.75
C TYR A 142 1.37 -4.85 -14.89
N ALA A 143 0.09 -5.12 -15.16
CA ALA A 143 -0.66 -6.16 -14.48
C ALA A 143 -0.03 -7.56 -14.65
N ARG A 144 0.74 -7.84 -15.71
CA ARG A 144 1.49 -9.11 -15.83
C ARG A 144 2.74 -9.15 -14.97
N HIS A 145 3.46 -8.04 -14.83
CA HIS A 145 4.80 -8.00 -14.22
C HIS A 145 4.82 -7.61 -12.73
N LEU A 146 3.73 -7.05 -12.22
CA LEU A 146 3.59 -6.61 -10.83
C LEU A 146 2.63 -7.54 -10.09
N ASP A 147 2.87 -7.77 -8.80
CA ASP A 147 2.16 -8.74 -7.97
C ASP A 147 0.91 -8.14 -7.29
N GLY A 148 0.74 -6.82 -7.32
CA GLY A 148 -0.42 -6.12 -6.77
C GLY A 148 -0.41 -4.64 -7.13
N LEU A 149 -1.53 -3.96 -6.91
CA LEU A 149 -1.73 -2.55 -7.22
C LEU A 149 -2.18 -1.76 -5.99
N VAL A 150 -1.59 -0.59 -5.79
CA VAL A 150 -2.06 0.43 -4.86
C VAL A 150 -2.48 1.67 -5.64
N LEU A 151 -3.72 2.11 -5.45
CA LEU A 151 -4.26 3.36 -5.97
C LEU A 151 -4.15 4.42 -4.87
N GLN A 152 -3.22 5.36 -5.03
CA GLN A 152 -2.98 6.40 -4.02
C GLN A 152 -4.06 7.50 -4.04
N GLY A 153 -4.14 8.29 -2.97
CA GLY A 153 -5.03 9.45 -2.87
C GLY A 153 -4.74 10.56 -3.90
N GLY A 154 -5.39 11.71 -3.78
CA GLY A 154 -5.10 12.92 -4.56
C GLY A 154 -6.37 13.66 -4.97
N ALA A 155 -6.30 14.41 -6.08
CA ALA A 155 -7.42 15.21 -6.59
C ALA A 155 -8.70 14.42 -6.81
N ASP A 156 -9.84 15.08 -6.75
CA ASP A 156 -11.19 14.51 -6.90
C ASP A 156 -11.35 13.59 -8.11
N VAL A 157 -12.22 12.59 -7.95
CA VAL A 157 -12.74 11.82 -9.09
C VAL A 157 -13.72 12.72 -9.85
N ALA A 158 -13.54 12.83 -11.16
CA ALA A 158 -14.37 13.69 -11.99
C ALA A 158 -15.82 13.18 -12.02
N PRO A 159 -16.84 14.03 -11.78
CA PRO A 159 -18.25 13.61 -11.79
C PRO A 159 -18.70 12.89 -13.05
N GLN A 160 -18.13 13.26 -14.20
CA GLN A 160 -18.41 12.63 -15.49
C GLN A 160 -18.00 11.15 -15.52
N THR A 161 -17.07 10.73 -14.66
CA THR A 161 -16.62 9.33 -14.55
C THR A 161 -17.71 8.43 -13.95
N TYR A 162 -18.63 8.97 -13.15
CA TYR A 162 -19.82 8.27 -12.62
C TYR A 162 -21.13 8.86 -13.14
N SER A 163 -21.11 9.39 -14.37
CA SER A 163 -22.30 9.88 -15.10
C SER A 163 -23.02 11.06 -14.46
N GLU A 164 -22.32 11.87 -13.67
CA GLU A 164 -22.83 13.14 -13.11
C GLU A 164 -22.14 14.36 -13.75
N VAL A 165 -22.68 15.54 -13.47
CA VAL A 165 -22.12 16.84 -13.86
C VAL A 165 -21.54 17.51 -12.59
N PRO A 166 -20.39 18.20 -12.68
CA PRO A 166 -19.87 18.95 -11.54
C PRO A 166 -20.89 19.98 -11.06
N THR A 167 -21.23 19.90 -9.78
CA THR A 167 -22.09 20.85 -9.08
C THR A 167 -21.42 22.20 -8.90
N ARG A 168 -20.07 22.22 -8.88
CA ARG A 168 -19.24 23.43 -8.86
C ARG A 168 -18.02 23.27 -9.78
N PRO A 169 -17.56 24.34 -10.46
CA PRO A 169 -16.41 24.25 -11.38
C PRO A 169 -15.12 23.71 -10.74
N GLU A 170 -14.86 24.06 -9.48
CA GLU A 170 -13.70 23.60 -8.71
C GLU A 170 -13.69 22.10 -8.41
N TRP A 171 -14.85 21.42 -8.48
CA TRP A 171 -15.00 19.97 -8.26
C TRP A 171 -15.08 19.19 -9.58
N SER A 172 -14.43 19.72 -10.62
CA SER A 172 -14.37 19.04 -11.93
C SER A 172 -13.54 17.76 -11.91
N GLY A 173 -12.68 17.58 -10.90
CA GLY A 173 -11.79 16.43 -10.76
C GLY A 173 -10.77 16.27 -11.88
N ASP A 174 -10.06 15.14 -11.86
CA ASP A 174 -9.04 14.80 -12.85
C ASP A 174 -9.48 13.63 -13.74
N ARG A 175 -10.22 13.95 -14.80
CA ARG A 175 -10.74 12.95 -15.73
C ARG A 175 -9.64 12.18 -16.46
N ALA A 176 -8.48 12.80 -16.71
CA ALA A 176 -7.36 12.13 -17.38
C ALA A 176 -6.76 11.05 -16.47
N ARG A 177 -6.60 11.35 -15.18
CA ARG A 177 -6.18 10.37 -14.17
C ARG A 177 -7.24 9.28 -13.97
N ASP A 178 -8.53 9.63 -13.96
CA ASP A 178 -9.62 8.66 -13.81
C ASP A 178 -9.57 7.57 -14.88
N VAL A 179 -9.49 7.95 -16.16
CA VAL A 179 -9.46 6.98 -17.28
C VAL A 179 -8.30 6.01 -17.11
N TYR A 180 -7.11 6.53 -16.82
CA TYR A 180 -5.90 5.75 -16.63
C TYR A 180 -6.02 4.78 -15.45
N GLU A 181 -6.43 5.25 -14.27
CA GLU A 181 -6.50 4.40 -13.08
C GLU A 181 -7.67 3.41 -13.13
N LEU A 182 -8.78 3.72 -13.82
CA LEU A 182 -9.86 2.77 -14.09
C LEU A 182 -9.40 1.62 -14.98
N GLU A 183 -8.67 1.93 -16.06
CA GLU A 183 -8.10 0.89 -16.92
C GLU A 183 -7.07 0.05 -16.16
N LEU A 184 -6.26 0.68 -15.30
CA LEU A 184 -5.31 -0.03 -14.45
C LEU A 184 -5.99 -0.98 -13.45
N LEU A 185 -7.02 -0.48 -12.75
CA LEU A 185 -7.83 -1.29 -11.84
C LEU A 185 -8.46 -2.48 -12.58
N HIS A 186 -9.06 -2.24 -13.74
CA HIS A 186 -9.63 -3.29 -14.58
C HIS A 186 -8.60 -4.37 -14.92
N GLU A 187 -7.42 -4.00 -15.42
CA GLU A 187 -6.38 -4.95 -15.82
C GLU A 187 -5.81 -5.77 -14.64
N PHE A 188 -5.70 -5.20 -13.44
CA PHE A 188 -5.27 -5.94 -12.25
C PHE A 188 -6.37 -6.89 -11.74
N VAL A 189 -7.62 -6.43 -11.70
CA VAL A 189 -8.75 -7.27 -11.27
C VAL A 189 -8.98 -8.43 -12.23
N ASP A 190 -8.91 -8.20 -13.55
CA ASP A 190 -9.01 -9.26 -14.57
C ASP A 190 -7.87 -10.28 -14.48
N ALA A 191 -6.67 -9.83 -14.07
CA ALA A 191 -5.54 -10.71 -13.82
C ALA A 191 -5.63 -11.46 -12.48
N GLY A 192 -6.71 -11.26 -11.70
CA GLY A 192 -6.90 -11.84 -10.38
C GLY A 192 -5.96 -11.29 -9.32
N LYS A 193 -5.33 -10.13 -9.56
CA LYS A 193 -4.32 -9.55 -8.67
C LYS A 193 -4.97 -8.63 -7.64
N PRO A 194 -4.39 -8.53 -6.44
CA PRO A 194 -4.97 -7.73 -5.39
C PRO A 194 -4.84 -6.22 -5.69
N VAL A 195 -5.84 -5.46 -5.25
CA VAL A 195 -5.85 -4.00 -5.35
C VAL A 195 -6.20 -3.36 -4.01
N LEU A 196 -5.43 -2.35 -3.63
CA LEU A 196 -5.70 -1.51 -2.46
C LEU A 196 -5.88 -0.05 -2.90
N GLY A 197 -7.03 0.55 -2.61
CA GLY A 197 -7.30 1.96 -2.87
C GLY A 197 -7.25 2.79 -1.59
N VAL A 198 -6.58 3.94 -1.62
CA VAL A 198 -6.47 4.89 -0.50
C VAL A 198 -7.12 6.22 -0.87
N CYS A 199 -8.01 6.71 0.00
CA CYS A 199 -8.79 7.93 -0.17
C CYS A 199 -9.48 7.97 -1.54
N ARG A 200 -8.99 8.78 -2.47
CA ARG A 200 -9.42 8.79 -3.87
C ARG A 200 -9.44 7.40 -4.52
N GLY A 201 -8.46 6.53 -4.21
CA GLY A 201 -8.42 5.17 -4.73
C GLY A 201 -9.62 4.32 -4.29
N CYS A 202 -10.12 4.53 -3.06
CA CYS A 202 -11.36 3.91 -2.57
C CYS A 202 -12.57 4.35 -3.39
N GLN A 203 -12.69 5.66 -3.61
CA GLN A 203 -13.75 6.25 -4.41
C GLN A 203 -13.73 5.73 -5.86
N LEU A 204 -12.54 5.65 -6.46
CA LEU A 204 -12.37 5.15 -7.81
C LEU A 204 -12.75 3.67 -7.95
N ILE A 205 -12.41 2.82 -6.95
CA ILE A 205 -12.86 1.43 -6.90
C ILE A 205 -14.39 1.38 -6.93
N ASN A 206 -15.08 2.16 -6.09
CA ASN A 206 -16.55 2.18 -6.09
C ASN A 206 -17.13 2.56 -7.47
N VAL A 207 -16.59 3.62 -8.07
CA VAL A 207 -17.02 4.12 -9.39
C VAL A 207 -16.76 3.09 -10.49
N ALA A 208 -15.62 2.37 -10.45
CA ALA A 208 -15.29 1.34 -11.43
C ALA A 208 -16.33 0.21 -11.47
N PHE A 209 -16.95 -0.09 -10.33
CA PHE A 209 -18.01 -1.09 -10.22
C PHE A 209 -19.42 -0.47 -10.34
N GLY A 210 -19.53 0.78 -10.80
CA GLY A 210 -20.79 1.44 -11.14
C GLY A 210 -21.46 2.20 -10.00
N GLY A 211 -20.73 2.46 -8.90
CA GLY A 211 -21.21 3.31 -7.81
C GLY A 211 -21.08 4.80 -8.11
N THR A 212 -21.60 5.63 -7.21
CA THR A 212 -21.56 7.10 -7.30
C THR A 212 -20.94 7.73 -6.05
N LEU A 213 -20.61 9.01 -6.12
CA LEU A 213 -19.98 9.75 -5.03
C LEU A 213 -20.83 10.95 -4.62
N TYR A 214 -20.73 11.33 -3.35
CA TYR A 214 -21.00 12.70 -2.93
C TYR A 214 -19.85 13.56 -3.46
N GLN A 215 -20.19 14.59 -4.24
CA GLN A 215 -19.20 15.54 -4.76
C GLN A 215 -18.61 16.40 -3.66
N ASP A 216 -19.38 16.61 -2.59
CA ASP A 216 -18.94 17.29 -1.38
C ASP A 216 -19.84 16.91 -0.20
N VAL A 217 -19.27 16.26 0.81
CA VAL A 217 -19.97 15.76 2.00
C VAL A 217 -20.62 16.92 2.75
N VAL A 218 -19.93 18.06 2.89
CA VAL A 218 -20.44 19.21 3.65
C VAL A 218 -21.73 19.76 3.05
N THR A 219 -21.82 19.86 1.72
CA THR A 219 -23.01 20.40 1.03
C THR A 219 -24.05 19.33 0.71
N ASN A 220 -23.65 18.08 0.49
CA ASN A 220 -24.59 17.00 0.15
C ASN A 220 -25.17 16.29 1.37
N VAL A 221 -24.47 16.30 2.50
CA VAL A 221 -24.90 15.68 3.77
C VAL A 221 -24.63 16.65 4.93
N PRO A 222 -25.44 17.72 5.08
CA PRO A 222 -25.17 18.81 6.04
C PRO A 222 -25.07 18.36 7.51
N GLU A 223 -25.67 17.23 7.86
CA GLU A 223 -25.63 16.64 9.20
C GLU A 223 -24.36 15.82 9.45
N ALA A 224 -23.54 15.58 8.43
CA ALA A 224 -22.29 14.84 8.57
C ALA A 224 -21.24 15.63 9.35
N LEU A 225 -20.27 14.91 9.92
CA LEU A 225 -19.09 15.55 10.44
C LEU A 225 -18.32 16.24 9.31
N ALA A 226 -17.51 17.24 9.63
CA ALA A 226 -16.48 17.67 8.69
C ALA A 226 -15.49 16.52 8.49
N HIS A 227 -15.20 16.16 7.24
CA HIS A 227 -14.21 15.14 6.85
C HIS A 227 -12.92 15.76 6.25
N VAL A 228 -12.88 17.08 6.21
CA VAL A 228 -11.69 17.87 5.93
C VAL A 228 -11.76 19.15 6.75
N GLN A 229 -10.63 19.59 7.29
CA GLN A 229 -10.49 20.85 8.02
C GLN A 229 -9.17 21.51 7.67
N ASP A 230 -9.04 22.81 7.97
CA ASP A 230 -7.81 23.60 7.71
C ASP A 230 -6.56 23.02 8.41
N ILE A 231 -6.76 22.17 9.43
CA ILE A 231 -5.70 21.45 10.14
C ILE A 231 -5.31 20.14 9.45
N TYR A 232 -5.69 19.96 8.17
CA TYR A 232 -5.37 18.87 7.23
C TYR A 232 -4.97 17.54 7.89
N ASP A 233 -3.68 17.35 8.22
CA ASP A 233 -3.14 16.09 8.77
C ASP A 233 -3.60 15.73 10.20
N ALA A 234 -4.14 16.68 10.96
CA ALA A 234 -4.54 16.47 12.36
C ALA A 234 -6.00 16.06 12.52
N HIS A 235 -6.82 16.17 11.47
CA HIS A 235 -8.24 15.89 11.55
C HIS A 235 -8.50 14.38 11.62
N ARG A 236 -9.39 13.97 12.54
CA ARG A 236 -9.63 12.56 12.90
C ARG A 236 -11.08 12.35 13.30
N HIS A 237 -11.58 11.15 13.05
CA HIS A 237 -12.88 10.72 13.56
C HIS A 237 -12.88 9.22 13.88
N ALA A 238 -13.90 8.78 14.61
CA ALA A 238 -14.13 7.38 14.88
C ALA A 238 -14.77 6.70 13.66
N ILE A 239 -14.46 5.42 13.50
CA ILE A 239 -15.17 4.54 12.58
C ILE A 239 -15.71 3.33 13.34
N ARG A 240 -16.62 2.61 12.69
CA ARG A 240 -17.13 1.32 13.17
C ARG A 240 -17.11 0.30 12.05
N PHE A 241 -16.76 -0.94 12.40
CA PHE A 241 -16.81 -2.07 11.48
C PHE A 241 -18.19 -2.72 11.52
N PRO A 242 -18.87 -2.92 10.38
CA PRO A 242 -20.11 -3.69 10.33
C PRO A 242 -19.90 -5.13 10.78
N ALA A 243 -20.95 -5.74 11.34
CA ALA A 243 -20.89 -7.14 11.75
C ALA A 243 -20.50 -8.06 10.57
N GLY A 244 -19.48 -8.89 10.79
CA GLY A 244 -18.96 -9.82 9.79
C GLY A 244 -18.19 -9.17 8.63
N SER A 245 -17.82 -7.89 8.71
CA SER A 245 -16.86 -7.30 7.76
C SER A 245 -15.49 -7.96 7.92
N SER A 246 -14.70 -7.94 6.86
CA SER A 246 -13.33 -8.46 6.91
C SER A 246 -12.41 -7.61 7.78
N LEU A 247 -12.56 -6.28 7.76
CA LEU A 247 -11.83 -5.37 8.65
C LEU A 247 -12.15 -5.64 10.12
N GLY A 248 -13.43 -5.89 10.47
CA GLY A 248 -13.81 -6.25 11.84
C GLY A 248 -13.16 -7.56 12.33
N LYS A 249 -12.85 -8.49 11.41
CA LYS A 249 -12.09 -9.71 11.73
C LYS A 249 -10.59 -9.42 11.89
N MET A 250 -10.01 -8.58 11.02
CA MET A 250 -8.59 -8.20 11.09
C MET A 250 -8.29 -7.42 12.37
N PHE A 251 -9.21 -6.56 12.79
CA PHE A 251 -9.09 -5.67 13.95
C PHE A 251 -9.89 -6.16 15.16
N HIS A 252 -9.98 -7.48 15.34
CA HIS A 252 -10.72 -8.06 16.44
C HIS A 252 -10.25 -7.51 17.80
N GLY A 253 -11.18 -6.99 18.59
CA GLY A 253 -10.92 -6.41 19.91
C GLY A 253 -10.67 -4.90 19.92
N VAL A 254 -10.69 -4.23 18.76
CA VAL A 254 -10.66 -2.77 18.67
C VAL A 254 -12.09 -2.24 18.75
N GLU A 255 -12.48 -1.69 19.90
CA GLU A 255 -13.87 -1.25 20.13
C GLU A 255 -14.25 0.04 19.41
N ARG A 256 -13.33 1.02 19.37
CA ARG A 256 -13.57 2.33 18.74
C ARG A 256 -12.35 2.81 17.96
N PRO A 257 -12.10 2.26 16.76
CA PRO A 257 -10.98 2.67 15.94
C PRO A 257 -11.10 4.14 15.52
N ILE A 258 -9.99 4.87 15.57
CA ILE A 258 -9.88 6.26 15.12
C ILE A 258 -8.99 6.30 13.88
N VAL A 259 -9.39 7.06 12.87
CA VAL A 259 -8.63 7.26 11.64
C VAL A 259 -8.46 8.75 11.35
N ASN A 260 -7.49 9.10 10.52
CA ASN A 260 -7.38 10.45 9.99
C ASN A 260 -8.38 10.68 8.86
N SER A 261 -8.69 11.94 8.57
CA SER A 261 -9.67 12.28 7.54
C SER A 261 -9.30 13.56 6.81
N ILE A 262 -9.14 13.42 5.50
CA ILE A 262 -8.65 14.44 4.58
C ILE A 262 -9.38 14.29 3.24
N HIS A 263 -10.70 14.29 3.28
CA HIS A 263 -11.52 14.16 2.08
C HIS A 263 -12.82 14.96 2.22
N HIS A 264 -13.24 15.53 1.10
CA HIS A 264 -14.57 16.15 1.02
C HIS A 264 -15.50 15.35 0.09
N GLN A 265 -14.98 14.52 -0.81
CA GLN A 265 -15.77 13.50 -1.52
C GLN A 265 -15.91 12.23 -0.68
N ALA A 266 -17.00 11.49 -0.89
CA ALA A 266 -17.22 10.18 -0.27
C ALA A 266 -18.14 9.31 -1.12
N VAL A 267 -18.17 8.01 -0.85
CA VAL A 267 -19.08 7.07 -1.53
C VAL A 267 -20.55 7.39 -1.18
N LYS A 268 -21.41 7.50 -2.21
CA LYS A 268 -22.85 7.78 -2.09
C LYS A 268 -23.68 6.52 -2.34
N GLU A 269 -23.61 5.97 -3.56
CA GLU A 269 -24.21 4.68 -3.90
C GLU A 269 -23.10 3.66 -4.18
N LEU A 270 -23.27 2.45 -3.66
CA LEU A 270 -22.31 1.37 -3.83
C LEU A 270 -22.37 0.81 -5.25
N GLY A 271 -21.19 0.52 -5.80
CA GLY A 271 -21.07 -0.27 -7.01
C GLY A 271 -21.55 -1.71 -6.84
N ARG A 272 -21.67 -2.43 -7.95
CA ARG A 272 -22.05 -3.83 -7.98
C ARG A 272 -21.04 -4.69 -7.23
N ASP A 273 -21.55 -5.63 -6.43
CA ASP A 273 -20.74 -6.59 -5.65
C ASP A 273 -19.73 -5.89 -4.71
N ILE A 274 -19.98 -4.62 -4.36
CA ILE A 274 -19.26 -3.86 -3.35
C ILE A 274 -19.99 -3.97 -2.02
N ARG A 275 -19.23 -4.31 -0.98
CA ARG A 275 -19.68 -4.32 0.40
C ARG A 275 -18.96 -3.26 1.21
N VAL A 276 -19.67 -2.63 2.14
CA VAL A 276 -19.07 -1.69 3.10
C VAL A 276 -18.33 -2.45 4.20
N GLU A 277 -17.10 -2.00 4.47
CA GLU A 277 -16.20 -2.57 5.46
C GLU A 277 -16.04 -1.69 6.71
N ALA A 278 -16.28 -0.38 6.59
CA ALA A 278 -16.31 0.57 7.71
C ALA A 278 -17.24 1.75 7.42
N TYR A 279 -17.84 2.29 8.47
CA TYR A 279 -18.57 3.56 8.44
C TYR A 279 -17.95 4.54 9.43
N SER A 280 -17.95 5.82 9.10
CA SER A 280 -17.72 6.89 10.06
C SER A 280 -18.85 6.92 11.10
N GLU A 281 -18.49 7.26 12.33
CA GLU A 281 -19.42 7.37 13.46
C GLU A 281 -19.37 8.80 14.03
N PRO A 282 -20.53 9.49 14.18
CA PRO A 282 -21.90 8.96 14.07
C PRO A 282 -22.57 9.15 12.69
N ASP A 283 -21.93 9.83 11.74
CA ASP A 283 -22.60 10.29 10.51
C ASP A 283 -22.90 9.21 9.46
N GLY A 284 -22.28 8.04 9.56
CA GLY A 284 -22.55 6.92 8.67
C GLY A 284 -21.95 7.07 7.27
N ILE A 285 -21.02 8.01 7.04
CA ILE A 285 -20.26 8.09 5.79
C ILE A 285 -19.46 6.80 5.59
N VAL A 286 -19.42 6.29 4.37
CA VAL A 286 -18.69 5.05 4.04
C VAL A 286 -17.19 5.31 4.08
N GLU A 287 -16.48 4.56 4.91
CA GLU A 287 -15.04 4.76 5.18
C GLU A 287 -14.17 3.65 4.61
N ALA A 288 -14.73 2.47 4.35
CA ALA A 288 -14.03 1.42 3.65
C ALA A 288 -15.00 0.56 2.87
N ILE A 289 -14.52 0.01 1.75
CA ILE A 289 -15.28 -0.88 0.88
C ILE A 289 -14.44 -2.09 0.45
N ARG A 290 -15.11 -3.16 0.06
CA ARG A 290 -14.48 -4.35 -0.52
C ARG A 290 -15.30 -4.86 -1.69
N TYR A 291 -14.64 -5.24 -2.78
CA TYR A 291 -15.26 -5.97 -3.88
C TYR A 291 -15.24 -7.47 -3.58
N GLU A 292 -16.42 -8.09 -3.64
CA GLU A 292 -16.64 -9.44 -3.10
C GLU A 292 -16.24 -10.56 -4.07
N ARG A 293 -15.96 -10.24 -5.34
CA ARG A 293 -15.64 -11.24 -6.37
C ARG A 293 -14.14 -11.37 -6.67
N ALA A 294 -13.31 -10.80 -5.81
CA ALA A 294 -11.86 -10.96 -5.86
C ALA A 294 -11.33 -11.27 -4.45
N ASP A 295 -10.19 -11.97 -4.38
CA ASP A 295 -9.58 -12.34 -3.10
C ASP A 295 -9.25 -11.09 -2.26
N PHE A 296 -8.70 -10.05 -2.89
CA PHE A 296 -8.45 -8.78 -2.23
C PHE A 296 -8.58 -7.60 -3.19
N VAL A 297 -9.71 -6.90 -3.12
CA VAL A 297 -9.89 -5.58 -3.71
C VAL A 297 -10.59 -4.73 -2.66
N MET A 298 -9.86 -3.81 -2.05
CA MET A 298 -10.30 -3.05 -0.88
C MET A 298 -9.98 -1.57 -1.04
N GLY A 299 -10.92 -0.71 -0.65
CA GLY A 299 -10.73 0.73 -0.56
C GLY A 299 -10.81 1.19 0.90
N LEU A 300 -9.88 2.05 1.33
CA LEU A 300 -9.93 2.79 2.59
C LEU A 300 -10.04 4.28 2.26
N GLN A 301 -10.96 4.99 2.89
CA GLN A 301 -11.19 6.41 2.65
C GLN A 301 -10.18 7.28 3.42
N TRP A 302 -9.68 6.80 4.57
CA TRP A 302 -8.58 7.41 5.31
C TRP A 302 -7.21 7.11 4.68
N HIS A 303 -6.15 7.71 5.22
CA HIS A 303 -4.78 7.59 4.74
C HIS A 303 -3.92 6.77 5.72
N PRO A 304 -3.85 5.42 5.57
CA PRO A 304 -3.08 4.55 6.46
C PRO A 304 -1.57 4.88 6.49
N GLU A 305 -1.04 5.51 5.45
CA GLU A 305 0.35 5.96 5.35
C GLU A 305 0.73 7.06 6.34
N PHE A 306 -0.26 7.74 6.94
CA PHE A 306 -0.02 8.74 8.00
C PHE A 306 -0.16 8.15 9.41
N HIS A 307 -0.48 6.87 9.53
CA HIS A 307 -0.62 6.18 10.81
C HIS A 307 0.75 5.63 11.22
N ARG A 308 1.42 6.31 12.17
CA ARG A 308 2.70 5.81 12.72
C ARG A 308 2.47 4.50 13.48
N ALA A 309 3.26 3.47 13.16
CA ALA A 309 3.30 2.23 13.95
C ALA A 309 3.64 2.54 15.43
N GLY A 310 2.79 2.09 16.35
CA GLY A 310 2.95 2.33 17.79
C GLY A 310 2.40 3.68 18.30
N GLY A 311 1.78 4.50 17.45
CA GLY A 311 0.95 5.62 17.90
C GLY A 311 -0.30 5.09 18.60
N VAL A 312 -0.59 5.58 19.80
CA VAL A 312 -1.71 5.09 20.64
C VAL A 312 -3.07 5.55 20.13
N GLU A 313 -3.10 6.48 19.18
CA GLU A 313 -4.29 7.27 18.86
C GLU A 313 -4.96 6.91 17.53
N LEU A 314 -4.22 6.39 16.55
CA LEU A 314 -4.77 6.00 15.24
C LEU A 314 -4.75 4.48 15.06
N LEU A 315 -5.71 3.97 14.30
CA LEU A 315 -5.80 2.55 13.96
C LEU A 315 -4.53 2.07 13.28
N ASP A 316 -3.83 1.09 13.85
CA ASP A 316 -2.68 0.48 13.19
C ASP A 316 -3.14 -0.25 11.91
N CYS A 317 -2.87 0.32 10.73
CA CYS A 317 -3.33 -0.24 9.46
C CYS A 317 -2.45 -1.38 8.92
N THR A 318 -1.47 -1.82 9.70
CA THR A 318 -0.57 -2.92 9.37
C THR A 318 -1.28 -4.21 8.95
N PRO A 319 -2.36 -4.68 9.62
CA PRO A 319 -3.07 -5.89 9.21
C PRO A 319 -3.67 -5.81 7.80
N VAL A 320 -4.08 -4.62 7.34
CA VAL A 320 -4.60 -4.45 5.97
C VAL A 320 -3.49 -4.62 4.93
N LEU A 321 -2.33 -4.01 5.18
CA LEU A 321 -1.17 -4.16 4.30
C LEU A 321 -0.71 -5.63 4.26
N ASP A 322 -0.69 -6.31 5.40
CA ASP A 322 -0.32 -7.73 5.49
C ASP A 322 -1.26 -8.63 4.70
N GLU A 323 -2.57 -8.38 4.76
CA GLU A 323 -3.55 -9.13 4.00
C GLU A 323 -3.43 -8.87 2.49
N PHE A 324 -3.23 -7.61 2.09
CA PHE A 324 -2.97 -7.23 0.69
C PHE A 324 -1.74 -7.97 0.13
N LEU A 325 -0.63 -7.98 0.88
CA LEU A 325 0.61 -8.64 0.46
C LEU A 325 0.51 -10.16 0.53
N ARG A 326 -0.29 -10.73 1.43
CA ARG A 326 -0.62 -12.16 1.43
C ARG A 326 -1.33 -12.54 0.14
N ALA A 327 -2.37 -11.80 -0.25
CA ALA A 327 -3.06 -12.01 -1.52
C ALA A 327 -2.12 -11.87 -2.72
N ALA A 328 -1.21 -10.89 -2.70
CA ALA A 328 -0.23 -10.70 -3.77
C ALA A 328 0.69 -11.93 -3.94
N ARG A 329 1.16 -12.52 -2.84
CA ARG A 329 1.96 -13.76 -2.88
C ARG A 329 1.18 -14.94 -3.44
N GLU A 330 -0.11 -15.06 -3.13
CA GLU A 330 -0.95 -16.18 -3.56
C GLU A 330 -1.27 -16.13 -5.06
N THR A 331 -1.38 -14.92 -5.62
CA THR A 331 -1.65 -14.70 -7.05
C THR A 331 -0.39 -14.71 -7.92
N ARG A 332 0.78 -14.83 -7.32
CA ARG A 332 2.09 -14.87 -7.99
C ARG A 332 2.37 -16.27 -8.53
N LEU A 333 1.86 -16.55 -9.73
CA LEU A 333 2.12 -17.78 -10.50
C LEU A 333 3.46 -17.77 -11.23
#